data_AF-A0A2V8T0G5-F1
#
_entry.id   AF-A0A2V8T0G5-F1
#
_cell.length_a   1.000
_cell.length_b   1.000
_cell.length_c   1.000
_cell.angle_alpha   90.00
_cell.angle_beta   90.00
_cell.angle_gamma   90.00
#
_symmetry.space_group_name_H-M   'P 1'
#
loop_
_entity.id
_entity.type
_entity.pdbx_description
1 polymer ?
#
loop_
_entity_poly.entity_id
_entity_poly.type
_entity_poly.pdbx_seq_one_letter_code
_entity_poly.pdbx_strand_id
1 'polypeptide(L)'
;LTFRETGDGVFAAHSYKFSPAASTFIVECDEETWARAGLDRRTDEETRRYLGEVFARDLSGHELMSNNSRWINFLLVKNGRWSRRNVVLVGDALHTAHFSIGSGTKLAMEDSIALFQLFAAGRDVSTALAEFERTRRPVVEEYQQAAHESRLWFEHARDYTHLEPTQFAFSLMTRSRRVTYESLK
;
A
#
# COMPACT_ATOMS: atom_id res chain seq x y z
N LEU A 1 0.05 8.21 -10.33
CA LEU A 1 -0.26 8.79 -9.01
C LEU A 1 -0.74 10.21 -9.26
N THR A 2 -1.90 10.56 -8.72
CA THR A 2 -2.57 11.84 -8.97
C THR A 2 -3.00 12.45 -7.64
N PHE A 3 -2.81 13.75 -7.46
CA PHE A 3 -3.32 14.49 -6.30
C PHE A 3 -4.37 15.52 -6.75
N ARG A 4 -5.43 15.66 -5.94
CA ARG A 4 -6.47 16.66 -6.14
C ARG A 4 -6.80 17.34 -4.82
N GLU A 5 -6.72 18.67 -4.81
CA GLU A 5 -7.21 19.51 -3.73
C GLU A 5 -8.66 19.90 -4.01
N THR A 6 -9.50 19.77 -2.99
CA THR A 6 -10.88 20.25 -2.98
C THR A 6 -11.12 21.13 -1.75
N GLY A 7 -12.34 21.66 -1.60
CA GLY A 7 -12.73 22.36 -0.36
C GLY A 7 -12.74 21.46 0.87
N ASP A 8 -12.84 20.14 0.68
CA ASP A 8 -12.89 19.15 1.77
C ASP A 8 -11.48 18.72 2.23
N GLY A 9 -10.48 18.78 1.33
CA GLY A 9 -9.10 18.44 1.64
C GLY A 9 -8.32 17.89 0.44
N VAL A 10 -7.37 17.00 0.70
CA VAL A 10 -6.48 16.44 -0.33
C VAL A 10 -6.78 14.96 -0.57
N PHE A 11 -7.01 14.61 -1.83
CA PHE A 11 -7.17 13.23 -2.27
C PHE A 11 -5.99 12.79 -3.14
N ALA A 12 -5.51 11.58 -2.89
CA ALA A 12 -4.52 10.91 -3.72
C ALA A 12 -5.14 9.70 -4.42
N ALA A 13 -4.83 9.50 -5.71
CA ALA A 13 -5.25 8.34 -6.47
C ALA A 13 -4.06 7.57 -7.06
N HIS A 14 -4.01 6.27 -6.79
CA HIS A 14 -3.12 5.30 -7.41
C HIS A 14 -3.85 4.61 -8.54
N SER A 15 -3.41 4.88 -9.77
CA SER A 15 -4.01 4.34 -10.97
C SER A 15 -3.01 3.56 -11.82
N TYR A 16 -3.41 2.37 -12.27
CA TYR A 16 -2.62 1.53 -13.17
C TYR A 16 -3.50 0.58 -13.97
N LYS A 17 -3.16 0.39 -15.25
CA LYS A 17 -3.90 -0.46 -16.18
C LYS A 17 -3.61 -1.94 -15.89
N PHE A 18 -4.65 -2.76 -15.73
CA PHE A 18 -4.51 -4.22 -15.56
C PHE A 18 -5.16 -5.02 -16.70
N SER A 19 -6.00 -4.38 -17.52
CA SER A 19 -6.58 -4.99 -18.72
C SER A 19 -6.73 -3.96 -19.84
N PRO A 20 -7.00 -4.39 -21.10
CA PRO A 20 -7.24 -3.45 -22.20
C PRO A 20 -8.37 -2.44 -21.93
N ALA A 21 -9.37 -2.83 -21.14
CA ALA A 21 -10.60 -2.08 -20.90
C ALA A 21 -10.75 -1.53 -19.47
N ALA A 22 -9.83 -1.86 -18.55
CA ALA A 22 -9.95 -1.45 -17.14
C ALA A 22 -8.61 -1.14 -16.48
N SER A 23 -8.68 -0.23 -15.50
CA SER A 23 -7.57 0.16 -14.63
C SER A 23 -8.00 0.05 -13.18
N THR A 24 -7.04 -0.24 -12.30
CA THR A 24 -7.22 -0.06 -10.86
C THR A 24 -7.20 1.43 -10.55
N PHE A 25 -8.06 1.87 -9.64
CA PHE A 25 -8.11 3.25 -9.16
C PHE A 25 -8.33 3.24 -7.64
N ILE A 26 -7.25 3.30 -6.87
CA ILE A 26 -7.28 3.31 -5.41
C ILE A 26 -7.21 4.76 -4.95
N VAL A 27 -8.18 5.20 -4.17
CA VAL A 27 -8.20 6.55 -3.59
C VAL A 27 -7.86 6.46 -2.11
N GLU A 28 -7.01 7.37 -1.63
CA GLU A 28 -6.72 7.59 -0.22
C GLU A 28 -6.76 9.08 0.12
N CYS A 29 -7.09 9.38 1.38
CA CYS A 29 -7.06 10.71 1.98
C CYS A 29 -6.86 10.57 3.49
N ASP A 30 -6.52 11.66 4.17
CA ASP A 30 -6.48 11.69 5.64
C ASP A 30 -7.89 11.63 6.25
N GLU A 31 -7.96 11.33 7.55
CA GLU A 31 -9.22 11.17 8.28
C GLU A 31 -10.05 12.47 8.32
N GLU A 32 -9.40 13.63 8.39
CA GLU A 32 -10.10 14.92 8.41
C GLU A 32 -10.76 15.21 7.07
N THR A 33 -10.04 14.98 5.96
CA THR A 33 -10.57 15.06 4.59
C THR A 33 -11.72 14.08 4.39
N TRP A 34 -11.58 12.83 4.87
CA TRP A 34 -12.62 11.80 4.78
C TRP A 34 -13.90 12.20 5.49
N ALA A 35 -13.79 12.72 6.72
CA ALA A 35 -14.91 13.18 7.52
C ALA A 35 -15.57 14.44 6.93
N ARG A 36 -14.79 15.43 6.48
CA ARG A 36 -15.29 16.68 5.87
C ARG A 36 -16.08 16.40 4.58
N ALA A 37 -15.60 15.49 3.74
CA ALA A 37 -16.29 15.06 2.52
C ALA A 37 -17.55 14.21 2.80
N GLY A 38 -17.79 13.81 4.06
CA GLY A 38 -18.93 12.98 4.49
C GLY A 38 -18.87 11.55 3.97
N LEU A 39 -17.67 11.03 3.70
CA LEU A 39 -17.46 9.71 3.11
C LEU A 39 -17.78 8.55 4.06
N ASP A 40 -17.96 8.85 5.36
CA ASP A 40 -18.43 7.95 6.41
C ASP A 40 -19.91 7.57 6.29
N ARG A 41 -20.69 8.45 5.66
CA ARG A 41 -22.16 8.35 5.56
C ARG A 41 -22.67 8.10 4.16
N ARG A 42 -21.84 8.35 3.15
CA ARG A 42 -22.19 8.13 1.74
C ARG A 42 -22.30 6.65 1.44
N THR A 43 -23.27 6.31 0.59
CA THR A 43 -23.32 5.02 -0.10
C THR A 43 -22.12 4.85 -1.04
N ASP A 44 -21.87 3.62 -1.50
CA ASP A 44 -20.84 3.35 -2.53
C ASP A 44 -21.09 4.18 -3.80
N GLU A 45 -22.34 4.28 -4.25
CA GLU A 45 -22.69 5.05 -5.45
C GLU A 45 -22.40 6.55 -5.27
N GLU A 46 -22.82 7.13 -4.14
CA GLU A 46 -22.56 8.54 -3.83
C GLU A 46 -21.07 8.84 -3.68
N THR A 47 -20.31 7.90 -3.10
CA THR A 47 -18.85 7.97 -2.99
C THR A 47 -18.21 7.97 -4.36
N ARG A 48 -18.59 7.05 -5.25
CA ARG A 48 -18.05 6.96 -6.61
C ARG A 48 -18.38 8.20 -7.44
N ARG A 49 -19.59 8.75 -7.31
CA ARG A 49 -19.98 9.99 -7.98
C ARG A 49 -19.12 11.16 -7.50
N TYR A 50 -19.00 11.34 -6.19
CA TYR A 50 -18.17 12.39 -5.60
C TYR A 50 -16.69 12.27 -6.04
N LEU A 51 -16.10 11.08 -5.92
CA LEU A 51 -14.72 10.86 -6.36
C LEU A 51 -14.55 11.01 -7.88
N GLY A 52 -15.59 10.67 -8.66
CA GLY A 52 -15.64 10.94 -10.09
C GLY A 52 -15.58 12.43 -10.41
N GLU A 53 -16.21 13.29 -9.60
CA GLU A 53 -16.12 14.75 -9.70
C GLU A 53 -14.73 15.25 -9.29
N VAL A 54 -14.19 14.76 -8.16
CA VAL A 54 -12.84 15.12 -7.66
C VAL A 54 -11.77 14.83 -8.72
N PHE A 55 -11.86 13.68 -9.39
CA PHE A 55 -10.89 13.22 -10.39
C PHE A 55 -11.39 13.36 -11.83
N ALA A 56 -12.38 14.21 -12.10
CA ALA A 56 -13.03 14.31 -13.42
C ALA A 56 -12.03 14.56 -14.56
N ARG A 57 -11.01 15.39 -14.31
CA ARG A 57 -9.95 15.69 -15.29
C ARG A 57 -9.06 14.49 -15.60
N ASP A 58 -8.85 13.61 -14.62
CA ASP A 58 -7.97 12.44 -14.73
C ASP A 58 -8.70 11.25 -15.35
N LEU A 59 -10.00 11.15 -15.07
CA LEU A 59 -10.85 10.07 -15.56
C LEU A 59 -11.34 10.30 -16.99
N SER A 60 -11.20 11.50 -17.56
CA SER A 60 -11.64 11.81 -18.94
C SER A 60 -13.10 11.41 -19.21
N GLY A 61 -13.98 11.56 -18.22
CA GLY A 61 -15.40 11.19 -18.32
C GLY A 61 -15.71 9.70 -18.11
N HIS A 62 -14.72 8.85 -17.82
CA HIS A 62 -14.95 7.46 -17.44
C HIS A 62 -15.44 7.35 -15.99
N GLU A 63 -16.36 6.41 -15.75
CA GLU A 63 -16.89 6.16 -14.41
C GLU A 63 -15.94 5.33 -13.54
N LEU A 64 -16.01 5.56 -12.23
CA LEU A 64 -15.43 4.65 -11.25
C LEU A 64 -16.33 3.43 -11.10
N MET A 65 -15.77 2.24 -11.33
CA MET A 65 -16.46 0.96 -11.13
C MET A 65 -16.38 0.54 -9.66
N SER A 66 -17.45 -0.06 -9.12
CA SER A 66 -17.39 -0.70 -7.81
C SER A 66 -17.12 -2.19 -7.95
N ASN A 67 -16.26 -2.72 -7.07
CA ASN A 67 -16.08 -4.16 -6.88
C ASN A 67 -15.94 -4.43 -5.39
N ASN A 68 -17.06 -4.29 -4.66
CA ASN A 68 -17.06 -4.28 -3.19
C ASN A 68 -16.07 -3.24 -2.62
N SER A 69 -16.02 -2.06 -3.26
CA SER A 69 -15.16 -0.95 -2.86
C SER A 69 -15.63 -0.41 -1.51
N ARG A 70 -14.71 -0.28 -0.55
CA ARG A 70 -15.02 0.19 0.80
C ARG A 70 -13.89 1.08 1.30
N TRP A 71 -14.25 2.11 2.06
CA TRP A 71 -13.29 2.82 2.90
C TRP A 71 -12.82 1.88 4.01
N ILE A 72 -11.52 1.72 4.12
CA ILE A 72 -10.87 0.93 5.17
C ILE A 72 -9.63 1.66 5.64
N ASN A 73 -9.33 1.52 6.93
CA ASN A 73 -7.98 1.75 7.41
C ASN A 73 -7.14 0.51 7.09
N PHE A 74 -6.00 0.68 6.43
CA PHE A 74 -5.16 -0.44 6.05
C PHE A 74 -4.70 -1.21 7.30
N LEU A 75 -5.04 -2.50 7.37
CA LEU A 75 -4.69 -3.32 8.52
C LEU A 75 -3.21 -3.72 8.46
N LEU A 76 -2.42 -3.20 9.40
CA LEU A 76 -1.04 -3.62 9.60
C LEU A 76 -0.99 -4.90 10.43
N VAL A 77 -0.65 -6.02 9.79
CA VAL A 77 -0.44 -7.31 10.46
C VAL A 77 1.05 -7.47 10.77
N LYS A 78 1.36 -7.72 12.04
CA LYS A 78 2.70 -8.07 12.54
C LYS A 78 2.57 -9.25 13.50
N ASN A 79 3.25 -10.35 13.18
CA ASN A 79 3.24 -11.54 14.02
C ASN A 79 4.53 -11.64 14.85
N GLY A 80 4.37 -11.79 16.17
CA GLY A 80 5.50 -12.02 17.09
C GLY A 80 6.20 -13.35 16.83
N ARG A 81 5.46 -14.37 16.37
CA ARG A 81 5.98 -15.70 15.99
C ARG A 81 5.34 -16.13 14.67
N TRP A 82 6.14 -16.68 13.76
CA TRP A 82 5.70 -16.96 12.39
C TRP A 82 5.15 -18.38 12.21
N SER A 83 5.43 -19.27 13.16
CA SER A 83 5.02 -20.66 13.12
C SER A 83 4.68 -21.22 14.49
N ARG A 84 3.90 -22.30 14.51
CA ARG A 84 3.64 -23.10 15.71
C ARG A 84 3.53 -24.57 15.34
N ARG A 85 4.42 -25.39 15.89
CA ARG A 85 4.54 -26.83 15.55
C ARG A 85 4.75 -26.98 14.04
N ASN A 86 3.82 -27.59 13.34
CA ASN A 86 3.85 -27.83 11.89
C ASN A 86 2.96 -26.83 11.10
N VAL A 87 2.56 -25.72 11.71
CA VAL A 87 1.76 -24.66 11.07
C VAL A 87 2.63 -23.42 10.91
N VAL A 88 2.61 -22.81 9.73
CA VAL A 88 3.34 -21.58 9.39
C VAL A 88 2.41 -20.60 8.71
N LEU A 89 2.57 -19.32 9.01
CA LEU A 89 1.87 -18.23 8.34
C LEU A 89 2.70 -17.77 7.14
N VAL A 90 2.05 -17.39 6.04
CA VAL A 90 2.71 -16.82 4.84
C VAL A 90 1.85 -15.70 4.25
N GLY A 91 2.48 -14.79 3.51
CA GLY A 91 1.81 -13.64 2.90
C GLY A 91 1.11 -12.74 3.92
N ASP A 92 -0.03 -12.18 3.55
CA ASP A 92 -0.77 -11.22 4.39
C ASP A 92 -1.24 -11.77 5.74
N ALA A 93 -1.36 -13.10 5.88
CA ALA A 93 -1.65 -13.73 7.17
C ALA A 93 -0.47 -13.64 8.15
N LEU A 94 0.75 -13.56 7.61
CA LEU A 94 1.98 -13.44 8.37
C LEU A 94 2.37 -11.98 8.63
N HIS A 95 2.33 -11.16 7.58
CA HIS A 95 2.65 -9.74 7.64
C HIS A 95 2.01 -9.02 6.46
N THR A 96 1.57 -7.78 6.68
CA THR A 96 1.12 -6.91 5.58
C THR A 96 2.10 -5.76 5.39
N ALA A 97 2.20 -5.25 4.17
CA ALA A 97 2.90 -4.00 3.84
C ALA A 97 1.94 -3.08 3.08
N HIS A 98 1.88 -1.79 3.46
CA HIS A 98 0.99 -0.81 2.85
C HIS A 98 1.11 -0.82 1.32
N PHE A 99 -0.04 -0.81 0.60
CA PHE A 99 -0.07 -0.93 -0.86
C PHE A 99 0.72 0.17 -1.58
N SER A 100 0.96 1.30 -0.92
CA SER A 100 1.76 2.42 -1.44
C SER A 100 3.20 2.06 -1.87
N ILE A 101 3.72 0.89 -1.47
CA ILE A 101 5.02 0.38 -1.93
C ILE A 101 4.91 -0.90 -2.78
N GLY A 102 3.69 -1.33 -3.13
CA GLY A 102 3.43 -2.37 -4.12
C GLY A 102 4.10 -3.73 -3.88
N SER A 103 4.29 -4.13 -2.61
CA SER A 103 5.18 -5.26 -2.27
C SER A 103 4.49 -6.50 -1.69
N GLY A 104 3.18 -6.48 -1.41
CA GLY A 104 2.49 -7.60 -0.74
C GLY A 104 2.63 -8.95 -1.45
N THR A 105 2.22 -9.03 -2.72
CA THR A 105 2.34 -10.26 -3.52
C THR A 105 3.79 -10.71 -3.67
N LYS A 106 4.71 -9.76 -3.91
CA LYS A 106 6.14 -10.05 -4.02
C LYS A 106 6.66 -10.71 -2.74
N LEU A 107 6.39 -10.11 -1.57
CA LEU A 107 6.84 -10.65 -0.29
C LEU A 107 6.23 -12.03 -0.01
N ALA A 108 4.94 -12.22 -0.30
CA ALA A 108 4.28 -13.52 -0.16
C ALA A 108 4.95 -14.61 -1.03
N MET A 109 5.31 -14.27 -2.27
CA MET A 109 6.02 -15.19 -3.16
C MET A 109 7.45 -15.47 -2.69
N GLU A 110 8.19 -14.44 -2.27
CA GLU A 110 9.55 -14.62 -1.72
C GLU A 110 9.55 -15.48 -0.46
N ASP A 111 8.58 -15.30 0.42
CA ASP A 111 8.43 -16.12 1.61
C ASP A 111 8.13 -17.59 1.26
N SER A 112 7.24 -17.80 0.29
CA SER A 112 6.90 -19.15 -0.19
C SER A 112 8.11 -19.83 -0.83
N ILE A 113 8.91 -19.10 -1.61
CA ILE A 113 10.14 -19.61 -2.23
C ILE A 113 11.18 -19.96 -1.16
N ALA A 114 11.41 -19.08 -0.18
CA ALA A 114 12.36 -19.32 0.89
C ALA A 114 11.99 -20.55 1.71
N LEU A 115 10.71 -20.69 2.06
CA LEU A 115 10.19 -21.86 2.76
C LEU A 115 10.37 -23.14 1.93
N PHE A 116 10.04 -23.11 0.64
CA PHE A 116 10.24 -24.24 -0.28
C PHE A 116 11.71 -24.67 -0.33
N GLN A 117 12.64 -23.73 -0.48
CA GLN A 117 14.08 -24.03 -0.58
C GLN A 117 14.61 -24.74 0.67
N LEU A 118 14.15 -24.35 1.86
CA LEU A 118 14.54 -25.00 3.11
C LEU A 118 14.08 -26.46 3.17
N PHE A 119 12.84 -26.74 2.76
CA PHE A 119 12.34 -28.12 2.68
C PHE A 119 13.00 -28.93 1.57
N ALA A 120 13.23 -28.33 0.41
CA ALA A 120 13.91 -28.98 -0.71
C ALA A 120 15.35 -29.38 -0.37
N ALA A 121 16.01 -28.66 0.55
CA ALA A 121 17.32 -29.00 1.09
C ALA A 121 17.30 -30.12 2.16
N GLY A 122 16.14 -30.74 2.41
CA GLY A 122 16.00 -31.88 3.33
C GLY A 122 15.97 -31.49 4.81
N ARG A 123 15.69 -30.23 5.15
CA ARG A 123 15.51 -29.79 6.54
C ARG A 123 14.25 -30.43 7.14
N ASP A 124 14.32 -30.82 8.41
CA ASP A 124 13.12 -31.18 9.18
C ASP A 124 12.24 -29.93 9.42
N VAL A 125 10.97 -30.16 9.76
CA VAL A 125 9.97 -29.09 9.96
C VAL A 125 10.42 -28.06 10.99
N SER A 126 10.96 -28.49 12.13
CA SER A 126 11.34 -27.54 13.18
C SER A 126 12.49 -26.65 12.74
N THR A 127 13.51 -27.24 12.11
CA THR A 127 14.68 -26.51 11.61
C THR A 127 14.31 -25.56 10.47
N ALA A 128 13.51 -26.02 9.49
CA ALA A 128 13.07 -25.20 8.37
C ALA A 128 12.28 -23.96 8.82
N LEU A 129 11.33 -24.13 9.75
CA LEU A 129 10.49 -23.01 10.20
C LEU A 129 11.27 -21.98 11.03
N ALA A 130 12.22 -22.41 11.86
CA ALA A 130 13.10 -21.51 12.59
C ALA A 130 14.05 -20.74 11.65
N GLU A 131 14.61 -21.40 10.64
CA GLU A 131 15.49 -20.77 9.66
C GLU A 131 14.75 -19.81 8.73
N PHE A 132 13.52 -20.16 8.32
CA PHE A 132 12.63 -19.28 7.58
C PHE A 132 12.39 -17.96 8.31
N GLU A 133 11.95 -18.03 9.57
CA GLU A 133 11.70 -16.83 10.37
C GLU A 133 12.99 -16.00 10.56
N ARG A 134 14.11 -16.65 10.88
CA ARG A 134 15.40 -15.97 11.08
C ARG A 134 15.88 -15.20 9.84
N THR A 135 15.70 -15.77 8.66
CA THR A 135 16.23 -15.21 7.41
C THR A 135 15.28 -14.18 6.78
N ARG A 136 13.97 -14.38 6.88
CA ARG A 136 12.97 -13.52 6.25
C ARG A 136 12.52 -12.35 7.11
N ARG A 137 12.53 -12.48 8.45
CA ARG A 137 12.07 -11.43 9.37
C ARG A 137 12.76 -10.07 9.13
N PRO A 138 14.10 -9.96 9.01
CA PRO A 138 14.74 -8.66 8.81
C PRO A 138 14.30 -7.98 7.50
N VAL A 139 14.13 -8.76 6.43
CA VAL A 139 13.65 -8.26 5.14
C VAL A 139 12.24 -7.72 5.28
N VAL A 140 11.33 -8.50 5.87
CA VAL A 140 9.94 -8.09 6.09
C VAL A 140 9.86 -6.84 6.95
N GLU A 141 10.62 -6.77 8.04
CA GLU A 141 10.63 -5.62 8.95
C GLU A 141 11.10 -4.34 8.24
N GLU A 142 12.10 -4.43 7.35
CA GLU A 142 12.53 -3.31 6.51
C GLU A 142 11.41 -2.83 5.57
N TYR A 143 10.72 -3.75 4.89
CA TYR A 143 9.60 -3.38 4.01
C TYR A 143 8.42 -2.78 4.78
N GLN A 144 8.11 -3.31 5.97
CA GLN A 144 7.05 -2.75 6.83
C GLN A 144 7.41 -1.36 7.34
N GLN A 145 8.68 -1.11 7.66
CA GLN A 145 9.14 0.21 8.04
C GLN A 145 9.02 1.21 6.88
N ALA A 146 9.50 0.84 5.69
CA ALA A 146 9.36 1.67 4.49
C ALA A 146 7.89 1.93 4.13
N ALA A 147 7.01 0.93 4.29
CA ALA A 147 5.58 1.05 4.09
C ALA A 147 4.93 2.02 5.10
N HIS A 148 5.37 1.96 6.35
CA HIS A 148 4.89 2.86 7.40
C HIS A 148 5.27 4.32 7.11
N GLU A 149 6.51 4.57 6.72
CA GLU A 149 6.98 5.92 6.35
C GLU A 149 6.24 6.46 5.11
N SER A 150 6.04 5.60 4.11
CA SER A 150 5.23 5.94 2.93
C SER A 150 3.80 6.27 3.30
N ARG A 151 3.15 5.50 4.18
CA ARG A 151 1.79 5.77 4.68
C ARG A 151 1.70 7.11 5.39
N LEU A 152 2.62 7.39 6.32
CA LEU A 152 2.66 8.68 7.03
C LEU A 152 2.78 9.85 6.06
N TRP A 153 3.63 9.72 5.02
CA TRP A 153 3.76 10.76 4.02
C TRP A 153 2.43 11.04 3.29
N PHE A 154 1.67 10.00 2.94
CA PHE A 154 0.35 10.16 2.30
C PHE A 154 -0.71 10.74 3.26
N GLU A 155 -0.69 10.36 4.53
CA GLU A 155 -1.55 10.95 5.58
C GLU A 155 -1.27 12.45 5.78
N HIS A 156 -0.06 12.90 5.47
CA HIS A 156 0.36 14.29 5.53
C HIS A 156 0.53 14.93 4.13
N ALA A 157 -0.08 14.38 3.08
CA ALA A 157 0.12 14.85 1.71
C ALA A 157 -0.19 16.36 1.54
N ARG A 158 -1.16 16.87 2.30
CA ARG A 158 -1.54 18.29 2.35
C ARG A 158 -0.40 19.24 2.73
N ASP A 159 0.58 18.75 3.48
CA ASP A 159 1.72 19.54 3.91
C ASP A 159 2.78 19.66 2.80
N TYR A 160 2.56 19.02 1.64
CA TYR A 160 3.49 19.03 0.52
C TYR A 160 2.89 19.56 -0.79
N THR A 161 1.57 19.66 -0.93
CA THR A 161 0.91 20.06 -2.19
C THR A 161 1.30 21.46 -2.67
N HIS A 162 1.79 22.32 -1.78
CA HIS A 162 2.26 23.67 -2.08
C HIS A 162 3.69 23.73 -2.67
N LEU A 163 4.42 22.62 -2.70
CA LEU A 163 5.79 22.56 -3.21
C LEU A 163 5.83 22.66 -4.74
N GLU A 164 6.94 23.16 -5.28
CA GLU A 164 7.19 23.14 -6.72
C GLU A 164 7.26 21.69 -7.25
N PRO A 165 6.85 21.41 -8.50
CA PRO A 165 6.68 20.04 -9.00
C PRO A 165 7.88 19.11 -8.80
N THR A 166 9.11 19.63 -8.96
CA THR A 166 10.34 18.85 -8.76
C THR A 166 10.63 18.56 -7.30
N GLN A 167 10.34 19.50 -6.39
CA GLN A 167 10.46 19.32 -4.95
C GLN A 167 9.42 18.34 -4.43
N PHE A 168 8.17 18.46 -4.91
CA PHE A 168 7.11 17.51 -4.63
C PHE A 168 7.47 16.10 -5.08
N ALA A 169 7.93 15.96 -6.33
CA ALA A 169 8.36 14.67 -6.87
C ALA A 169 9.53 14.07 -6.08
N PHE A 170 10.51 14.88 -5.68
CA PHE A 170 11.63 14.43 -4.85
C PHE A 170 11.17 13.96 -3.46
N SER A 171 10.33 14.75 -2.78
CA SER A 171 9.71 14.39 -1.50
C SER A 171 8.95 13.05 -1.60
N LEU A 172 8.12 12.92 -2.63
CA LEU A 172 7.37 11.70 -2.92
C LEU A 172 8.29 10.49 -3.19
N MET A 173 9.32 10.63 -4.03
CA MET A 173 10.21 9.52 -4.39
C MET A 173 11.02 9.01 -3.18
N THR A 174 11.43 9.92 -2.31
CA THR A 174 12.28 9.60 -1.15
C THR A 174 11.50 9.27 0.13
N ARG A 175 10.15 9.35 0.11
CA ARG A 175 9.27 9.16 1.28
C ARG A 175 9.49 7.88 2.07
N SER A 176 9.86 6.79 1.40
CA SER A 176 10.03 5.47 2.01
C SER A 176 11.47 5.20 2.44
N ARG A 177 12.37 6.16 2.24
CA ARG A 177 13.82 6.11 2.45
C ARG A 177 14.58 5.00 1.70
N ARG A 178 13.86 4.17 0.93
CA ARG A 178 14.44 3.15 0.05
C ARG A 178 15.12 3.75 -1.18
N VAL A 179 14.64 4.91 -1.62
CA VAL A 179 15.28 5.75 -2.65
C VAL A 179 15.84 6.96 -1.94
N THR A 180 17.14 7.18 -2.06
CA THR A 180 17.83 8.32 -1.44
C THR A 180 18.21 9.35 -2.50
N TYR A 181 18.66 10.54 -2.07
CA TYR A 181 19.24 11.53 -2.99
C TYR A 181 20.36 10.92 -3.84
N GLU A 182 21.25 10.13 -3.23
CA GLU A 182 22.33 9.45 -3.93
C GLU A 182 21.82 8.40 -4.94
N SER A 183 20.63 7.82 -4.71
CA SER A 183 20.00 6.90 -5.68
C SER A 183 19.43 7.61 -6.92
N LEU A 184 19.21 8.92 -6.84
CA LEU A 184 18.57 9.74 -7.89
C LEU A 184 19.55 10.62 -8.67
N LYS A 185 20.82 10.66 -8.23
CA LYS A 185 21.90 11.40 -8.86
C LYS A 185 22.55 10.59 -9.97
#